data_AF-A0A086MEP4-F1
#
_entry.id   AF-A0A086MEP4-F1
#
_cell.length_a   1.000
_cell.length_b   1.000
_cell.length_c   1.000
_cell.angle_alpha   90.00
_cell.angle_beta   90.00
_cell.angle_gamma   90.00
#
_symmetry.space_group_name_H-M   'P 1'
#
loop_
_entity.id
_entity.type
_entity.pdbx_description
1 polymer ?
#
loop_
_entity_poly.entity_id
_entity_poly.type
_entity_poly.pdbx_seq_one_letter_code
_entity_poly.pdbx_strand_id
1 'polypeptide(L)'
;MKAFAAAILGFALSLQAALAAEPVFPPASRIGIVPPQDMTVSRRFSGFENEEKAAAINLVEMPAQAYEQLVKGFTKDALKRQGLNETSRETLKLGDKAGVLIGGTMEGPVEGRKWVMAVKGQDVTGLIIAQVRGGADGYSEAQIRDALKSVALRGPIAIEEQVSALPFRLGDLAGFRPVRAISGNSVLFTDGPKDTIKAVEQPLLIMASSLGAAPPAGDQRNQFARAALHSNQILKDVRIERSESFRFKGQDWHEIVARAVEAESGQPIVVMQTIRFEPGRYVRMVGLTRAEQRDDNLRRFRAVIDGVEMSP
;
A
#
# COMPACT_ATOMS: atom_id res chain seq x y z
N MET A 1 -7.89 81.34 10.66
CA MET A 1 -6.75 80.66 11.31
C MET A 1 -7.24 79.34 11.91
N LYS A 2 -6.63 78.22 11.47
CA LYS A 2 -6.44 76.92 12.16
C LYS A 2 -7.71 76.24 12.75
N ALA A 3 -8.27 75.22 12.10
CA ALA A 3 -7.87 73.80 12.10
C ALA A 3 -8.27 73.05 13.38
N PHE A 4 -9.06 71.97 13.24
CA PHE A 4 -8.79 70.66 13.85
C PHE A 4 -9.71 69.60 13.20
N ALA A 5 -9.13 68.78 12.32
CA ALA A 5 -9.76 67.57 11.80
C ALA A 5 -9.42 66.42 12.77
N ALA A 6 -10.44 65.80 13.36
CA ALA A 6 -10.30 64.58 14.14
C ALA A 6 -10.51 63.38 13.21
N ALA A 7 -9.45 62.66 12.89
CA ALA A 7 -9.51 61.37 12.21
C ALA A 7 -9.66 60.26 13.25
N ILE A 8 -10.78 59.54 13.22
CA ILE A 8 -10.99 58.32 14.00
C ILE A 8 -10.51 57.15 13.15
N LEU A 9 -9.40 56.55 13.56
CA LEU A 9 -8.85 55.32 12.97
C LEU A 9 -9.55 54.12 13.61
N GLY A 10 -10.49 53.50 12.91
CA GLY A 10 -11.13 52.25 13.32
C GLY A 10 -10.22 51.05 13.05
N PHE A 11 -9.70 50.45 14.12
CA PHE A 11 -8.88 49.23 14.06
C PHE A 11 -9.81 48.02 13.87
N ALA A 12 -9.94 47.51 12.65
CA ALA A 12 -10.65 46.27 12.36
C ALA A 12 -9.74 45.07 12.68
N LEU A 13 -9.92 44.48 13.87
CA LEU A 13 -9.35 43.19 14.24
C LEU A 13 -9.99 42.09 13.38
N SER A 14 -9.32 41.69 12.30
CA SER A 14 -9.65 40.46 11.58
C SER A 14 -9.24 39.27 12.46
N LEU A 15 -10.20 38.68 13.16
CA LEU A 15 -10.08 37.35 13.75
C LEU A 15 -9.92 36.33 12.62
N GLN A 16 -8.68 36.06 12.23
CA GLN A 16 -8.36 34.87 11.45
C GLN A 16 -8.54 33.66 12.38
N ALA A 17 -9.69 33.00 12.29
CA ALA A 17 -9.85 31.66 12.83
C ALA A 17 -8.79 30.78 12.14
N ALA A 18 -7.79 30.34 12.91
CA ALA A 18 -6.82 29.37 12.44
C ALA A 18 -7.59 28.07 12.14
N LEU A 19 -7.86 27.81 10.86
CA LEU A 19 -8.36 26.52 10.41
C LEU A 19 -7.26 25.50 10.75
N ALA A 20 -7.57 24.56 11.64
CA ALA A 20 -6.69 23.43 11.91
C ALA A 20 -6.43 22.72 10.58
N ALA A 21 -5.16 22.49 10.23
CA ALA A 21 -4.81 21.78 9.01
C ALA A 21 -5.50 20.42 9.00
N GLU A 22 -6.20 20.10 7.91
CA GLU A 22 -6.93 18.85 7.78
C GLU A 22 -5.98 17.68 7.46
N PRO A 23 -6.22 16.48 8.02
CA PRO A 23 -5.44 15.30 7.67
C PRO A 23 -5.56 14.98 6.18
N VAL A 24 -4.41 14.74 5.55
CA VAL A 24 -4.32 14.23 4.17
C VAL A 24 -4.29 12.71 4.23
N PHE A 25 -5.11 12.07 3.41
CA PHE A 25 -5.14 10.61 3.25
C PHE A 25 -4.44 10.23 1.94
N PRO A 26 -3.38 9.41 1.97
CA PRO A 26 -2.85 8.83 0.75
C PRO A 26 -3.93 8.04 -0.01
N PRO A 27 -3.80 7.91 -1.35
CA PRO A 27 -4.75 7.20 -2.17
C PRO A 27 -5.07 5.79 -1.61
N ALA A 28 -6.36 5.46 -1.53
CA ALA A 28 -6.89 4.23 -0.94
C ALA A 28 -6.49 3.93 0.52
N SER A 29 -5.91 4.90 1.25
CA SER A 29 -5.57 4.70 2.67
C SER A 29 -6.68 5.21 3.58
N ARG A 30 -6.94 4.44 4.64
CA ARG A 30 -7.81 4.79 5.77
C ARG A 30 -7.08 5.58 6.84
N ILE A 31 -5.76 5.71 6.73
CA ILE A 31 -4.89 6.44 7.65
C ILE A 31 -4.50 7.75 6.98
N GLY A 32 -4.79 8.86 7.65
CA GLY A 32 -4.36 10.19 7.24
C GLY A 32 -3.58 10.88 8.34
N ILE A 33 -2.74 11.83 7.97
CA ILE A 33 -2.03 12.72 8.90
C ILE A 33 -1.99 14.12 8.28
N VAL A 34 -1.77 15.14 9.10
CA VAL A 34 -1.25 16.43 8.64
C VAL A 34 0.25 16.24 8.39
N PRO A 35 0.70 16.16 7.12
CA PRO A 35 2.11 15.93 6.86
C PRO A 35 2.95 17.14 7.31
N PRO A 36 4.21 16.93 7.73
CA PRO A 36 5.14 18.04 7.94
C PRO A 36 5.26 18.93 6.70
N GLN A 37 5.58 20.21 6.91
CA GLN A 37 5.74 21.19 5.84
C GLN A 37 6.70 20.69 4.74
N ASP A 38 6.29 20.78 3.48
CA ASP A 38 7.01 20.32 2.28
C ASP A 38 7.11 18.79 2.12
N MET A 39 6.47 18.01 2.98
CA MET A 39 6.34 16.56 2.77
C MET A 39 5.16 16.27 1.84
N THR A 40 5.36 15.39 0.86
CA THR A 40 4.36 15.07 -0.18
C THR A 40 3.91 13.61 -0.08
N VAL A 41 2.76 13.29 -0.65
CA VAL A 41 2.30 11.89 -0.75
C VAL A 41 3.28 11.11 -1.62
N SER A 42 3.75 9.97 -1.11
CA SER A 42 4.70 9.12 -1.83
C SER A 42 4.04 8.42 -3.01
N ARG A 43 4.79 8.29 -4.11
CA ARG A 43 4.39 7.50 -5.30
C ARG A 43 4.88 6.05 -5.24
N ARG A 44 5.74 5.72 -4.27
CA ARG A 44 6.45 4.43 -4.20
C ARG A 44 6.02 3.55 -3.02
N PHE A 45 5.34 4.12 -2.03
CA PHE A 45 4.74 3.39 -0.92
C PHE A 45 3.51 4.15 -0.39
N SER A 46 2.67 3.50 0.41
CA SER A 46 1.54 4.16 1.08
C SER A 46 2.06 5.07 2.20
N GLY A 47 2.01 6.38 1.99
CA GLY A 47 2.45 7.36 2.98
C GLY A 47 3.01 8.64 2.37
N PHE A 48 3.99 9.23 3.05
CA PHE A 48 4.55 10.54 2.73
C PHE A 48 6.07 10.52 2.68
N GLU A 49 6.66 11.39 1.86
CA GLU A 49 8.10 11.52 1.75
C GLU A 49 8.56 12.95 1.43
N ASN A 50 9.81 13.22 1.79
CA ASN A 50 10.57 14.37 1.33
C ASN A 50 12.01 13.88 1.13
N GLU A 51 12.44 13.81 -0.13
CA GLU A 51 13.76 13.30 -0.50
C GLU A 51 14.89 14.25 -0.06
N GLU A 52 14.68 15.57 -0.18
CA GLU A 52 15.66 16.60 0.21
C GLU A 52 16.01 16.55 1.70
N LYS A 53 15.00 16.31 2.55
CA LYS A 53 15.14 16.16 4.00
C LYS A 53 15.32 14.69 4.42
N ALA A 54 15.53 13.79 3.46
CA ALA A 54 15.72 12.35 3.64
C ALA A 54 14.72 11.71 4.62
N ALA A 55 13.45 12.10 4.51
CA ALA A 55 12.39 11.74 5.44
C ALA A 55 11.27 10.94 4.76
N ALA A 56 10.74 9.95 5.48
CA ALA A 56 9.63 9.13 5.01
C ALA A 56 8.70 8.73 6.17
N ILE A 57 7.40 8.73 5.92
CA ILE A 57 6.35 8.25 6.83
C ILE A 57 5.54 7.18 6.09
N ASN A 58 5.67 5.92 6.51
CA ASN A 58 4.94 4.78 5.93
C ASN A 58 3.69 4.51 6.75
N LEU A 59 2.58 4.24 6.07
CA LEU A 59 1.29 3.90 6.66
C LEU A 59 0.93 2.47 6.31
N VAL A 60 0.60 1.68 7.33
CA VAL A 60 0.23 0.26 7.19
C VAL A 60 -1.09 0.02 7.90
N GLU A 61 -2.04 -0.55 7.19
CA GLU A 61 -3.34 -0.94 7.71
C GLU A 61 -3.35 -2.42 8.03
N MET A 62 -3.83 -2.77 9.23
CA MET A 62 -3.95 -4.14 9.71
C MET A 62 -5.38 -4.38 10.22
N PRO A 63 -5.83 -5.65 10.31
CA PRO A 63 -7.11 -5.98 10.91
C PRO A 63 -7.26 -5.40 12.32
N ALA A 64 -8.49 -5.04 12.73
CA ALA A 64 -8.76 -4.47 14.06
C ALA A 64 -8.20 -5.33 15.20
N GLN A 65 -8.31 -6.66 15.09
CA GLN A 65 -7.81 -7.61 16.09
C GLN A 65 -6.28 -7.65 16.21
N ALA A 66 -5.55 -7.08 15.26
CA ALA A 66 -4.09 -7.10 15.27
C ALA A 66 -3.47 -6.16 16.32
N TYR A 67 -4.20 -5.14 16.79
CA TYR A 67 -3.66 -4.10 17.68
C TYR A 67 -2.97 -4.66 18.92
N GLU A 68 -3.65 -5.55 19.67
CA GLU A 68 -3.11 -6.08 20.92
C GLU A 68 -1.84 -6.90 20.68
N GLN A 69 -1.82 -7.71 19.63
CA GLN A 69 -0.66 -8.50 19.25
C GLN A 69 0.50 -7.62 18.76
N LEU A 70 0.19 -6.57 17.99
CA LEU A 70 1.16 -5.61 17.48
C LEU A 70 1.85 -4.89 18.65
N VAL A 71 1.09 -4.33 19.58
CA VAL A 71 1.62 -3.61 20.75
C VAL A 71 2.42 -4.53 21.67
N LYS A 72 1.97 -5.78 21.91
CA LYS A 72 2.74 -6.78 22.64
C LYS A 72 4.08 -7.10 21.97
N GLY A 73 4.14 -7.02 20.64
CA GLY A 73 5.35 -7.21 19.84
C GLY A 73 6.35 -6.05 19.92
N PHE A 74 5.96 -4.89 20.45
CA PHE A 74 6.87 -3.74 20.64
C PHE A 74 7.76 -3.91 21.87
N THR A 75 8.55 -4.98 21.90
CA THR A 75 9.64 -5.17 22.87
C THR A 75 10.91 -4.47 22.37
N LYS A 76 11.80 -4.04 23.28
CA LYS A 76 13.06 -3.37 22.90
C LYS A 76 13.88 -4.19 21.91
N ASP A 77 14.00 -5.50 22.12
CA ASP A 77 14.74 -6.39 21.23
C ASP A 77 14.09 -6.53 19.85
N ALA A 78 12.77 -6.58 19.78
CA ALA A 78 12.05 -6.64 18.51
C ALA A 78 12.20 -5.32 17.73
N LEU A 79 12.07 -4.18 18.41
CA LEU A 79 12.26 -2.86 17.81
C LEU A 79 13.70 -2.66 17.33
N LYS A 80 14.69 -3.08 18.12
CA LYS A 80 16.11 -3.03 17.72
C LYS A 80 16.37 -3.86 16.48
N ARG A 81 15.83 -5.09 16.41
CA ARG A 81 15.88 -5.94 15.19
C ARG A 81 15.20 -5.28 13.98
N GLN A 82 14.21 -4.41 14.21
CA GLN A 82 13.54 -3.62 13.18
C GLN A 82 14.23 -2.26 12.94
N GLY A 83 15.43 -2.04 13.44
CA GLY A 83 16.22 -0.84 13.15
C GLY A 83 15.90 0.36 14.06
N LEU A 84 15.28 0.17 15.23
CA LEU A 84 14.95 1.24 16.19
C LEU A 84 15.56 0.95 17.57
N ASN A 85 16.50 1.80 17.99
CA ASN A 85 16.95 1.86 19.38
C ASN A 85 16.02 2.78 20.17
N GLU A 86 15.10 2.19 20.93
CA GLU A 86 14.10 2.92 21.71
C GLU A 86 14.72 3.85 22.77
N THR A 87 14.39 5.14 22.70
CA THR A 87 14.74 6.14 23.72
C THR A 87 13.50 6.73 24.40
N SER A 88 12.33 6.64 23.77
CA SER A 88 11.07 7.15 24.31
C SER A 88 9.90 6.24 23.97
N ARG A 89 8.92 6.18 24.87
CA ARG A 89 7.67 5.46 24.70
C ARG A 89 6.56 6.24 25.39
N GLU A 90 5.46 6.44 24.67
CA GLU A 90 4.30 7.20 25.12
C GLU A 90 3.03 6.44 24.78
N THR A 91 2.10 6.35 25.72
CA THR A 91 0.72 5.92 25.45
C THR A 91 -0.08 7.16 25.05
N LEU A 92 -0.75 7.11 23.91
CA LEU A 92 -1.50 8.21 23.34
C LEU A 92 -3.01 7.99 23.49
N LYS A 93 -3.72 9.09 23.71
CA LYS A 93 -5.17 9.19 23.53
C LYS A 93 -5.45 10.19 22.41
N LEU A 94 -5.87 9.70 21.26
CA LEU A 94 -6.09 10.45 20.03
C LEU A 94 -7.60 10.57 19.80
N GLY A 95 -8.21 11.53 20.49
CA GLY A 95 -9.67 11.60 20.61
C GLY A 95 -10.22 10.39 21.37
N ASP A 96 -11.01 9.56 20.68
CA ASP A 96 -11.58 8.31 21.18
C ASP A 96 -10.65 7.09 21.01
N LYS A 97 -9.51 7.25 20.33
CA LYS A 97 -8.60 6.16 19.97
C LYS A 97 -7.44 6.05 20.95
N ALA A 98 -7.07 4.81 21.27
CA ALA A 98 -5.83 4.52 21.98
C ALA A 98 -4.68 4.35 20.98
N GLY A 99 -3.47 4.73 21.39
CA GLY A 99 -2.27 4.45 20.61
C GLY A 99 -1.02 4.33 21.48
N VAL A 100 0.05 3.87 20.86
CA VAL A 100 1.39 3.82 21.46
C VAL A 100 2.35 4.41 20.45
N LEU A 101 3.13 5.40 20.86
CA LEU A 101 4.19 6.03 20.07
C LEU A 101 5.54 5.72 20.72
N ILE A 102 6.46 5.21 19.92
CA ILE A 102 7.81 4.85 20.33
C ILE A 102 8.77 5.61 19.43
N GLY A 103 9.71 6.34 20.03
CA GLY A 103 10.73 7.10 19.31
C GLY A 103 12.14 6.68 19.73
N GLY A 104 13.10 6.94 18.85
CA GLY A 104 14.50 6.62 19.13
C GLY A 104 15.42 6.86 17.95
N THR A 105 16.65 6.37 18.10
CA THR A 105 17.67 6.46 17.04
C THR A 105 17.56 5.26 16.10
N MET A 106 17.94 5.47 14.85
CA MET A 106 18.06 4.38 13.88
C MET A 106 19.23 3.46 14.29
N GLU A 107 19.01 2.15 14.22
CA GLU A 107 20.07 1.15 14.35
C GLU A 107 20.64 0.85 12.96
N GLY A 108 21.96 0.89 12.81
CA GLY A 108 22.67 0.62 11.55
C GLY A 108 23.69 1.71 11.19
N PRO A 109 24.29 1.63 9.98
CA PRO A 109 25.37 2.54 9.57
C PRO A 109 24.89 3.95 9.19
N VAL A 110 23.58 4.13 9.01
CA VAL A 110 22.98 5.43 8.66
C VAL A 110 22.42 6.05 9.94
N GLU A 111 23.03 7.14 10.38
CA GLU A 111 22.51 7.94 11.48
C GLU A 111 21.14 8.53 11.12
N GLY A 112 20.25 8.54 12.10
CA GLY A 112 18.91 9.07 11.92
C GLY A 112 18.02 8.81 13.12
N ARG A 113 16.78 9.26 12.99
CA ARG A 113 15.73 9.10 13.99
C ARG A 113 14.58 8.31 13.39
N LYS A 114 13.97 7.48 14.22
CA LYS A 114 12.86 6.61 13.81
C LYS A 114 11.77 6.61 14.87
N TRP A 115 10.53 6.58 14.39
CA TRP A 115 9.34 6.49 15.22
C TRP A 115 8.45 5.37 14.69
N VAL A 116 7.82 4.67 15.63
CA VAL A 116 6.81 3.65 15.36
C VAL A 116 5.59 4.01 16.20
N MET A 117 4.44 4.11 15.55
CA MET A 117 3.17 4.38 16.20
C MET A 117 2.14 3.33 15.82
N ALA A 118 1.49 2.74 16.82
CA ALA A 118 0.29 1.93 16.63
C ALA A 118 -0.93 2.70 17.11
N VAL A 119 -2.02 2.68 16.35
CA VAL A 119 -3.30 3.32 16.68
C VAL A 119 -4.43 2.31 16.54
N LYS A 120 -5.26 2.22 17.58
CA LYS A 120 -6.45 1.37 17.61
C LYS A 120 -7.64 2.14 17.04
N GLY A 121 -8.05 1.81 15.83
CA GLY A 121 -9.33 2.22 15.26
C GLY A 121 -10.46 1.29 15.70
N GLN A 122 -11.69 1.61 15.28
CA GLN A 122 -12.87 0.78 15.56
C GLN A 122 -12.82 -0.55 14.78
N ASP A 123 -12.43 -0.50 13.52
CA ASP A 123 -12.43 -1.63 12.58
C ASP A 123 -11.09 -1.78 11.83
N VAL A 124 -10.08 -0.99 12.19
CA VAL A 124 -8.73 -1.06 11.61
C VAL A 124 -7.67 -0.76 12.68
N THR A 125 -6.51 -1.41 12.57
CA THR A 125 -5.31 -1.05 13.30
C THR A 125 -4.37 -0.29 12.37
N GLY A 126 -3.99 0.92 12.75
CA GLY A 126 -2.98 1.70 12.00
C GLY A 126 -1.59 1.51 12.57
N LEU A 127 -0.62 1.17 11.72
CA LEU A 127 0.81 1.18 12.03
C LEU A 127 1.48 2.27 11.19
N ILE A 128 2.07 3.26 11.84
CA ILE A 128 2.74 4.39 11.20
C ILE A 128 4.23 4.32 11.56
N ILE A 129 5.09 4.35 10.54
CA ILE A 129 6.54 4.29 10.72
C ILE A 129 7.17 5.51 10.07
N ALA A 130 7.69 6.43 10.89
CA ALA A 130 8.41 7.60 10.42
C ALA A 130 9.92 7.40 10.58
N GLN A 131 10.69 7.91 9.62
CA GLN A 131 12.15 7.96 9.72
C GLN A 131 12.67 9.24 9.07
N VAL A 132 13.72 9.80 9.64
CA VAL A 132 14.50 10.90 9.09
C VAL A 132 15.96 10.45 9.13
N ARG A 133 16.58 10.36 7.96
CA ARG A 133 17.99 9.97 7.81
C ARG A 133 18.87 11.21 7.71
N GLY A 134 20.11 11.12 8.14
CA GLY A 134 20.98 12.29 8.28
C GLY A 134 20.65 13.05 9.56
N GLY A 135 21.65 13.76 10.10
CA GLY A 135 21.62 14.36 11.43
C GLY A 135 20.59 15.48 11.64
N ALA A 136 21.06 16.69 11.99
CA ALA A 136 20.19 17.79 12.42
C ALA A 136 19.40 18.45 11.26
N ASP A 137 19.80 18.25 10.00
CA ASP A 137 19.31 19.01 8.83
C ASP A 137 17.96 18.52 8.25
N GLY A 138 17.25 17.63 8.96
CA GLY A 138 15.92 17.14 8.57
C GLY A 138 14.78 17.75 9.40
N TYR A 139 13.64 17.07 9.44
CA TYR A 139 12.55 17.47 10.35
C TYR A 139 12.96 17.32 11.81
N SER A 140 12.59 18.29 12.65
CA SER A 140 12.76 18.21 14.10
C SER A 140 11.89 17.08 14.69
N GLU A 141 12.24 16.66 15.90
CA GLU A 141 11.42 15.67 16.63
C GLU A 141 10.00 16.17 16.87
N ALA A 142 9.84 17.46 17.21
CA ALA A 142 8.52 18.07 17.39
C ALA A 142 7.68 18.00 16.11
N GLN A 143 8.23 18.40 14.96
CA GLN A 143 7.51 18.36 13.68
C GLN A 143 7.03 16.96 13.31
N ILE A 144 7.87 15.93 13.48
CA ILE A 144 7.45 14.55 13.21
C ILE A 144 6.40 14.09 14.21
N ARG A 145 6.58 14.38 15.50
CA ARG A 145 5.62 13.98 16.54
C ARG A 145 4.27 14.65 16.36
N ASP A 146 4.22 15.92 15.98
CA ASP A 146 2.99 16.64 15.68
C ASP A 146 2.25 16.00 14.49
N ALA A 147 2.99 15.69 13.41
CA ALA A 147 2.42 14.98 12.27
C ALA A 147 1.87 13.60 12.68
N LEU A 148 2.61 12.81 13.47
CA LEU A 148 2.13 11.50 13.95
C LEU A 148 0.90 11.64 14.86
N LYS A 149 0.88 12.62 15.76
CA LYS A 149 -0.26 12.87 16.67
C LYS A 149 -1.49 13.43 15.96
N SER A 150 -1.34 13.98 14.76
CA SER A 150 -2.46 14.42 13.91
C SER A 150 -3.20 13.28 13.19
N VAL A 151 -2.81 12.02 13.45
CA VAL A 151 -3.38 10.85 12.78
C VAL A 151 -4.90 10.80 12.89
N ALA A 152 -5.52 10.65 11.72
CA ALA A 152 -6.94 10.42 11.56
C ALA A 152 -7.18 9.07 10.91
N LEU A 153 -8.19 8.34 11.39
CA LEU A 153 -8.66 7.12 10.78
C LEU A 153 -10.04 7.38 10.20
N ARG A 154 -10.26 6.99 8.94
CA ARG A 154 -11.58 7.01 8.30
C ARG A 154 -12.18 5.61 8.21
N GLY A 155 -13.50 5.58 8.00
CA GLY A 155 -14.26 4.35 7.79
C GLY A 155 -13.80 3.58 6.53
N PRO A 156 -14.44 2.44 6.24
CA PRO A 156 -14.20 1.70 5.00
C PRO A 156 -14.31 2.59 3.77
N ILE A 157 -13.40 2.40 2.83
CA ILE A 157 -13.36 3.14 1.56
C ILE A 157 -14.16 2.35 0.53
N ALA A 158 -14.99 3.04 -0.25
CA ALA A 158 -15.73 2.42 -1.35
C ALA A 158 -14.76 1.75 -2.34
N ILE A 159 -15.14 0.60 -2.90
CA ILE A 159 -14.25 -0.17 -3.77
C ILE A 159 -13.84 0.63 -5.01
N GLU A 160 -14.73 1.49 -5.51
CA GLU A 160 -14.50 2.37 -6.65
C GLU A 160 -13.39 3.38 -6.34
N GLU A 161 -13.38 3.98 -5.15
CA GLU A 161 -12.32 4.89 -4.71
C GLU A 161 -10.99 4.14 -4.57
N GLN A 162 -11.01 2.94 -3.96
CA GLN A 162 -9.82 2.09 -3.84
C GLN A 162 -9.21 1.74 -5.21
N VAL A 163 -10.05 1.37 -6.18
CA VAL A 163 -9.63 1.03 -7.54
C VAL A 163 -9.12 2.26 -8.29
N SER A 164 -9.79 3.41 -8.12
CA SER A 164 -9.39 4.67 -8.80
C SER A 164 -8.01 5.18 -8.39
N ALA A 165 -7.55 4.80 -7.20
CA ALA A 165 -6.25 5.15 -6.64
C ALA A 165 -5.09 4.31 -7.19
N LEU A 166 -5.36 3.24 -7.93
CA LEU A 166 -4.32 2.33 -8.42
C LEU A 166 -3.47 2.97 -9.52
N PRO A 167 -2.20 2.55 -9.69
CA PRO A 167 -1.30 3.04 -10.75
C PRO A 167 -1.63 2.47 -12.15
N PHE A 168 -2.83 1.95 -12.34
CA PHE A 168 -3.39 1.43 -13.58
C PHE A 168 -4.91 1.54 -13.56
N ARG A 169 -5.52 1.55 -14.74
CA ARG A 169 -6.98 1.50 -14.93
C ARG A 169 -7.41 0.12 -15.37
N LEU A 170 -8.60 -0.26 -14.91
CA LEU A 170 -9.25 -1.51 -15.26
C LEU A 170 -10.18 -1.29 -16.46
N GLY A 171 -10.14 -2.23 -17.41
CA GLY A 171 -11.04 -2.29 -18.56
C GLY A 171 -12.15 -3.31 -18.35
N ASP A 172 -12.35 -4.18 -19.35
CA ASP A 172 -13.28 -5.31 -19.23
C ASP A 172 -12.86 -6.26 -18.10
N LEU A 173 -13.79 -6.55 -17.20
CA LEU A 173 -13.58 -7.42 -16.04
C LEU A 173 -14.04 -8.86 -16.28
N ALA A 174 -14.63 -9.18 -17.44
CA ALA A 174 -15.07 -10.52 -17.81
C ALA A 174 -15.89 -11.24 -16.71
N GLY A 175 -16.74 -10.48 -16.01
CA GLY A 175 -17.59 -10.96 -14.91
C GLY A 175 -16.93 -11.04 -13.53
N PHE A 176 -15.63 -10.73 -13.41
CA PHE A 176 -14.97 -10.61 -12.11
C PHE A 176 -15.34 -9.30 -11.43
N ARG A 177 -15.54 -9.34 -10.10
CA ARG A 177 -15.75 -8.14 -9.29
C ARG A 177 -14.45 -7.76 -8.60
N PRO A 178 -14.01 -6.49 -8.63
CA PRO A 178 -12.98 -6.03 -7.71
C PRO A 178 -13.58 -6.04 -6.30
N VAL A 179 -12.84 -6.56 -5.32
CA VAL A 179 -13.36 -6.71 -3.95
C VAL A 179 -12.53 -5.96 -2.91
N ARG A 180 -11.26 -5.71 -3.18
CA ARG A 180 -10.40 -4.84 -2.37
C ARG A 180 -9.11 -4.48 -3.12
N ALA A 181 -8.62 -3.26 -2.90
CA ALA A 181 -7.22 -2.95 -3.15
C ALA A 181 -6.33 -3.54 -2.05
N ILE A 182 -5.09 -3.85 -2.40
CA ILE A 182 -4.07 -4.39 -1.50
C ILE A 182 -2.81 -3.52 -1.67
N SER A 183 -2.34 -2.95 -0.56
CA SER A 183 -1.09 -2.17 -0.48
C SER A 183 -0.99 -1.01 -1.49
N GLY A 184 -2.12 -0.49 -1.97
CA GLY A 184 -2.19 0.66 -2.89
C GLY A 184 -1.70 0.41 -4.33
N ASN A 185 -1.23 -0.79 -4.65
CA ASN A 185 -0.67 -1.12 -5.97
C ASN A 185 -1.26 -2.39 -6.59
N SER A 186 -2.18 -3.03 -5.89
CA SER A 186 -2.77 -4.30 -6.30
C SER A 186 -4.27 -4.32 -6.02
N VAL A 187 -5.00 -5.19 -6.72
CA VAL A 187 -6.43 -5.43 -6.50
C VAL A 187 -6.73 -6.92 -6.58
N LEU A 188 -7.55 -7.39 -5.64
CA LEU A 188 -8.14 -8.72 -5.65
C LEU A 188 -9.49 -8.65 -6.36
N PHE A 189 -9.72 -9.62 -7.24
CA PHE A 189 -11.01 -9.86 -7.86
C PHE A 189 -11.51 -11.25 -7.57
N THR A 190 -12.82 -11.40 -7.60
CA THR A 190 -13.47 -12.70 -7.45
C THR A 190 -14.67 -12.84 -8.38
N ASP A 191 -14.94 -14.07 -8.80
CA ASP A 191 -16.18 -14.47 -9.43
C ASP A 191 -16.94 -15.42 -8.49
N GLY A 192 -17.81 -14.85 -7.66
CA GLY A 192 -18.53 -15.56 -6.60
C GLY A 192 -18.86 -14.64 -5.43
N PRO A 193 -19.56 -15.16 -4.41
CA PRO A 193 -20.05 -14.36 -3.28
C PRO A 193 -19.00 -14.04 -2.22
N LYS A 194 -17.82 -14.68 -2.23
CA LYS A 194 -16.80 -14.50 -1.18
C LYS A 194 -15.78 -13.43 -1.57
N ASP A 195 -15.64 -12.38 -0.79
CA ASP A 195 -14.66 -11.31 -1.07
C ASP A 195 -13.28 -11.61 -0.46
N THR A 196 -12.91 -12.89 -0.43
CA THR A 196 -11.70 -13.40 0.23
C THR A 196 -10.99 -14.45 -0.60
N ILE A 197 -9.71 -14.64 -0.31
CA ILE A 197 -8.94 -15.78 -0.81
C ILE A 197 -9.10 -16.89 0.21
N LYS A 198 -9.96 -17.87 -0.09
CA LYS A 198 -10.16 -19.05 0.76
C LYS A 198 -10.18 -20.30 -0.09
N ALA A 199 -9.14 -21.12 0.04
CA ALA A 199 -8.99 -22.44 -0.57
C ALA A 199 -9.37 -22.54 -2.07
N VAL A 200 -9.27 -21.43 -2.81
CA VAL A 200 -9.74 -21.28 -4.21
C VAL A 200 -11.15 -21.90 -4.40
N GLU A 201 -12.07 -21.67 -3.46
CA GLU A 201 -13.45 -22.17 -3.52
C GLU A 201 -14.29 -21.54 -4.65
N GLN A 202 -13.77 -20.48 -5.26
CA GLN A 202 -14.32 -19.76 -6.39
C GLN A 202 -13.16 -19.15 -7.21
N PRO A 203 -13.37 -18.84 -8.50
CA PRO A 203 -12.34 -18.21 -9.32
C PRO A 203 -11.95 -16.84 -8.77
N LEU A 204 -10.65 -16.52 -8.82
CA LEU A 204 -10.12 -15.24 -8.35
C LEU A 204 -8.94 -14.77 -9.19
N LEU A 205 -8.74 -13.45 -9.21
CA LEU A 205 -7.61 -12.79 -9.85
C LEU A 205 -6.91 -11.89 -8.84
N ILE A 206 -5.59 -11.83 -8.87
CA ILE A 206 -4.82 -10.79 -8.20
C ILE A 206 -4.02 -10.07 -9.26
N MET A 207 -4.23 -8.77 -9.40
CA MET A 207 -3.49 -7.90 -10.31
C MET A 207 -2.66 -6.92 -9.52
N ALA A 208 -1.38 -6.77 -9.85
CA ALA A 208 -0.44 -5.93 -9.13
C ALA A 208 0.51 -5.21 -10.09
N SER A 209 0.76 -3.92 -9.84
CA SER A 209 1.85 -3.18 -10.47
C SER A 209 3.11 -3.27 -9.61
N SER A 210 4.27 -3.42 -10.23
CA SER A 210 5.56 -3.40 -9.53
C SER A 210 5.83 -2.02 -8.91
N LEU A 211 6.40 -2.02 -7.70
CA LEU A 211 6.86 -0.81 -7.01
C LEU A 211 8.38 -0.69 -7.17
N GLY A 212 8.86 0.38 -7.81
CA GLY A 212 10.24 0.86 -7.74
C GLY A 212 11.37 -0.03 -8.31
N ALA A 213 11.11 -1.28 -8.70
CA ALA A 213 12.11 -2.16 -9.31
C ALA A 213 11.91 -2.21 -10.84
N ALA A 214 12.98 -1.91 -11.58
CA ALA A 214 13.00 -2.10 -13.02
C ALA A 214 12.78 -3.60 -13.35
N PRO A 215 11.94 -3.92 -14.34
CA PRO A 215 11.75 -5.30 -14.74
C PRO A 215 13.04 -5.89 -15.33
N PRO A 216 13.24 -7.21 -15.23
CA PRO A 216 14.34 -7.88 -15.93
C PRO A 216 14.22 -7.70 -17.45
N ALA A 217 15.37 -7.64 -18.11
CA ALA A 217 15.46 -7.43 -19.55
C ALA A 217 15.52 -8.76 -20.33
N GLY A 218 14.93 -8.75 -21.53
CA GLY A 218 15.03 -9.85 -22.50
C GLY A 218 14.74 -11.23 -21.90
N ASP A 219 15.69 -12.15 -22.08
CA ASP A 219 15.54 -13.57 -21.74
C ASP A 219 15.38 -13.86 -20.24
N GLN A 220 15.79 -12.92 -19.37
CA GLN A 220 15.62 -13.06 -17.92
C GLN A 220 14.15 -13.02 -17.48
N ARG A 221 13.25 -12.53 -18.34
CA ARG A 221 11.82 -12.42 -18.04
C ARG A 221 11.14 -13.76 -17.81
N ASN A 222 11.55 -14.81 -18.51
CA ASN A 222 11.04 -16.17 -18.29
C ASN A 222 11.44 -16.71 -16.91
N GLN A 223 12.72 -16.57 -16.54
CA GLN A 223 13.20 -16.98 -15.22
C GLN A 223 12.50 -16.20 -14.11
N PHE A 224 12.35 -14.89 -14.29
CA PHE A 224 11.61 -14.03 -13.38
C PHE A 224 10.15 -14.46 -13.22
N ALA A 225 9.45 -14.74 -14.32
CA ALA A 225 8.07 -15.19 -14.29
C ALA A 225 7.91 -16.51 -13.53
N ARG A 226 8.84 -17.46 -13.74
CA ARG A 226 8.86 -18.75 -13.01
C ARG A 226 9.11 -18.54 -11.51
N ALA A 227 10.10 -17.73 -11.15
CA ALA A 227 10.39 -17.42 -9.76
C ALA A 227 9.17 -16.75 -9.07
N ALA A 228 8.53 -15.80 -9.75
CA ALA A 228 7.32 -15.15 -9.26
C ALA A 228 6.16 -16.15 -9.08
N LEU A 229 5.98 -17.11 -9.99
CA LEU A 229 4.97 -18.15 -9.85
C LEU A 229 5.24 -19.06 -8.63
N HIS A 230 6.49 -19.47 -8.42
CA HIS A 230 6.87 -20.34 -7.31
C HIS A 230 6.87 -19.63 -5.93
N SER A 231 6.84 -18.29 -5.90
CA SER A 231 6.72 -17.53 -4.64
C SER A 231 5.33 -17.58 -4.00
N ASN A 232 4.30 -18.08 -4.72
CA ASN A 232 2.93 -18.11 -4.22
C ASN A 232 2.73 -19.31 -3.26
N GLN A 233 2.58 -19.03 -1.98
CA GLN A 233 2.42 -20.06 -0.92
C GLN A 233 1.14 -20.90 -1.03
N ILE A 234 0.15 -20.42 -1.79
CA ILE A 234 -1.12 -21.13 -2.05
C ILE A 234 -0.91 -22.32 -3.00
N LEU A 235 0.18 -22.33 -3.78
CA LEU A 235 0.43 -23.32 -4.81
C LEU A 235 1.39 -24.42 -4.30
N LYS A 236 0.95 -25.66 -4.33
CA LYS A 236 1.80 -26.87 -4.15
C LYS A 236 1.89 -27.66 -5.45
N ASP A 237 2.94 -28.46 -5.60
CA ASP A 237 3.12 -29.39 -6.73
C ASP A 237 2.92 -28.76 -8.12
N VAL A 238 3.47 -27.55 -8.31
CA VAL A 238 3.31 -26.77 -9.53
C VAL A 238 3.92 -27.51 -10.73
N ARG A 239 3.10 -27.76 -11.76
CA ARG A 239 3.48 -28.34 -13.05
C ARG A 239 3.14 -27.38 -14.17
N ILE A 240 4.17 -26.72 -14.71
CA ILE A 240 4.03 -25.79 -15.83
C ILE A 240 3.69 -26.57 -17.11
N GLU A 241 2.61 -26.16 -17.77
CA GLU A 241 2.15 -26.73 -19.05
C GLU A 241 2.58 -25.86 -20.22
N ARG A 242 2.49 -24.53 -20.05
CA ARG A 242 2.86 -23.52 -21.05
C ARG A 242 3.58 -22.37 -20.38
N SER A 243 4.61 -21.84 -21.03
CA SER A 243 5.38 -20.69 -20.58
C SER A 243 5.96 -20.00 -21.81
N GLU A 244 5.36 -18.88 -22.19
CA GLU A 244 5.58 -18.25 -23.49
C GLU A 244 5.75 -16.74 -23.34
N SER A 245 6.67 -16.19 -24.12
CA SER A 245 6.81 -14.74 -24.31
C SER A 245 6.18 -14.35 -25.64
N PHE A 246 5.47 -13.21 -25.66
CA PHE A 246 4.88 -12.69 -26.89
C PHE A 246 4.79 -11.16 -26.82
N ARG A 247 4.57 -10.53 -27.99
CA ARG A 247 4.36 -9.08 -28.10
C ARG A 247 2.89 -8.80 -28.37
N PHE A 248 2.30 -7.90 -27.59
CA PHE A 248 0.91 -7.50 -27.73
C PHE A 248 0.73 -6.02 -27.37
N LYS A 249 -0.02 -5.28 -28.21
CA LYS A 249 -0.21 -3.82 -28.12
C LYS A 249 1.08 -2.98 -28.03
N GLY A 250 2.19 -3.53 -28.52
CA GLY A 250 3.50 -2.88 -28.53
C GLY A 250 4.34 -3.13 -27.28
N GLN A 251 3.80 -3.82 -26.27
CA GLN A 251 4.51 -4.24 -25.06
C GLN A 251 4.93 -5.70 -25.15
N ASP A 252 5.91 -6.08 -24.34
CA ASP A 252 6.33 -7.46 -24.19
C ASP A 252 5.59 -8.12 -23.03
N TRP A 253 5.17 -9.35 -23.22
CA TRP A 253 4.38 -10.13 -22.27
C TRP A 253 5.02 -11.48 -22.03
N HIS A 254 4.78 -12.04 -20.85
CA HIS A 254 5.09 -13.42 -20.55
C HIS A 254 3.91 -14.07 -19.82
N GLU A 255 3.47 -15.23 -20.31
CA GLU A 255 2.36 -15.98 -19.75
C GLU A 255 2.79 -17.38 -19.37
N ILE A 256 2.39 -17.81 -18.17
CA ILE A 256 2.54 -19.18 -17.68
C ILE A 256 1.17 -19.74 -17.35
N VAL A 257 0.86 -20.93 -17.88
CA VAL A 257 -0.26 -21.76 -17.44
C VAL A 257 0.31 -23.00 -16.77
N ALA A 258 -0.15 -23.28 -15.55
CA ALA A 258 0.29 -24.43 -14.78
C ALA A 258 -0.87 -25.09 -14.04
N ARG A 259 -0.72 -26.40 -13.78
CA ARG A 259 -1.52 -27.13 -12.80
C ARG A 259 -0.83 -27.08 -11.45
N ALA A 260 -1.61 -27.03 -10.38
CA ALA A 260 -1.10 -27.06 -9.01
C ALA A 260 -2.14 -27.72 -8.09
N VAL A 261 -1.73 -27.96 -6.86
CA VAL A 261 -2.60 -28.36 -5.75
C VAL A 261 -2.76 -27.16 -4.83
N GLU A 262 -3.99 -26.84 -4.44
CA GLU A 262 -4.26 -25.77 -3.48
C GLU A 262 -3.79 -26.19 -2.08
N ALA A 263 -3.00 -25.33 -1.44
CA ALA A 263 -2.23 -25.67 -0.25
C ALA A 263 -3.08 -26.08 0.97
N GLU A 264 -4.26 -25.46 1.16
CA GLU A 264 -5.13 -25.67 2.32
C GLU A 264 -6.09 -26.86 2.12
N SER A 265 -6.79 -26.91 1.00
CA SER A 265 -7.85 -27.88 0.68
C SER A 265 -7.36 -29.14 -0.04
N GLY A 266 -6.14 -29.12 -0.60
CA GLY A 266 -5.60 -30.23 -1.39
C GLY A 266 -6.28 -30.42 -2.75
N GLN A 267 -7.16 -29.50 -3.15
CA GLN A 267 -7.92 -29.61 -4.39
C GLN A 267 -7.08 -29.22 -5.62
N PRO A 268 -7.29 -29.87 -6.77
CA PRO A 268 -6.60 -29.53 -8.00
C PRO A 268 -7.06 -28.17 -8.54
N ILE A 269 -6.08 -27.33 -8.88
CA ILE A 269 -6.31 -26.00 -9.42
C ILE A 269 -5.48 -25.76 -10.68
N VAL A 270 -5.92 -24.80 -11.47
CA VAL A 270 -5.17 -24.23 -12.59
C VAL A 270 -4.81 -22.79 -12.24
N VAL A 271 -3.57 -22.42 -12.51
CA VAL A 271 -3.06 -21.06 -12.39
C VAL A 271 -2.66 -20.53 -13.76
N MET A 272 -3.06 -19.29 -14.04
CA MET A 272 -2.55 -18.51 -15.15
C MET A 272 -1.89 -17.25 -14.61
N GLN A 273 -0.60 -17.12 -14.86
CA GLN A 273 0.15 -15.91 -14.55
C GLN A 273 0.48 -15.19 -15.84
N THR A 274 0.10 -13.93 -15.95
CA THR A 274 0.47 -13.08 -17.08
C THR A 274 1.20 -11.85 -16.56
N ILE A 275 2.34 -11.53 -17.16
CA ILE A 275 3.13 -10.34 -16.84
C ILE A 275 3.25 -9.49 -18.10
N ARG A 276 2.82 -8.23 -18.03
CA ARG A 276 3.09 -7.19 -19.03
C ARG A 276 4.28 -6.36 -18.57
N PHE A 277 5.32 -6.28 -19.39
CA PHE A 277 6.52 -5.50 -19.12
C PHE A 277 6.44 -4.13 -19.78
N GLU A 278 6.67 -3.08 -18.98
CA GLU A 278 6.83 -1.68 -19.41
C GLU A 278 8.30 -1.26 -19.25
N PRO A 279 8.75 -0.12 -19.82
CA PRO A 279 10.15 0.31 -19.73
C PRO A 279 10.71 0.44 -18.30
N GLY A 280 9.88 0.79 -17.31
CA GLY A 280 10.32 1.02 -15.92
C GLY A 280 9.54 0.25 -14.85
N ARG A 281 8.56 -0.57 -15.24
CA ARG A 281 7.68 -1.32 -14.33
C ARG A 281 7.09 -2.52 -15.03
N TYR A 282 6.35 -3.35 -14.31
CA TYR A 282 5.50 -4.39 -14.91
C TYR A 282 4.15 -4.45 -14.18
N VAL A 283 3.14 -4.96 -14.87
CA VAL A 283 1.89 -5.43 -14.25
C VAL A 283 1.86 -6.94 -14.33
N ARG A 284 1.60 -7.57 -13.19
CA ARG A 284 1.43 -9.02 -13.06
C ARG A 284 0.01 -9.32 -12.62
N MET A 285 -0.64 -10.23 -13.33
CA MET A 285 -1.88 -10.84 -12.89
C MET A 285 -1.68 -12.33 -12.62
N VAL A 286 -2.28 -12.84 -11.56
CA VAL A 286 -2.39 -14.26 -11.25
C VAL A 286 -3.87 -14.62 -11.14
N GLY A 287 -4.34 -15.46 -12.04
CA GLY A 287 -5.66 -16.07 -11.97
C GLY A 287 -5.61 -17.48 -11.44
N LEU A 288 -6.52 -17.81 -10.52
CA LEU A 288 -6.66 -19.13 -9.91
C LEU A 288 -8.09 -19.63 -10.08
N THR A 289 -8.23 -20.88 -10.48
CA THR A 289 -9.52 -21.55 -10.67
C THR A 289 -9.40 -23.02 -10.33
N ARG A 290 -10.53 -23.68 -10.03
CA ARG A 290 -10.59 -25.13 -9.98
C ARG A 290 -10.29 -25.76 -11.35
N ALA A 291 -9.72 -26.95 -11.35
CA ALA A 291 -9.28 -27.63 -12.57
C ALA A 291 -10.42 -27.90 -13.57
N GLU A 292 -11.61 -28.20 -13.07
CA GLU A 292 -12.81 -28.44 -13.87
C GLU A 292 -13.37 -27.17 -14.53
N GLN A 293 -13.03 -25.98 -14.02
CA GLN A 293 -13.46 -24.70 -14.57
C GLN A 293 -12.41 -24.05 -15.47
N ARG A 294 -11.36 -24.80 -15.84
CA ARG A 294 -10.20 -24.31 -16.59
C ARG A 294 -10.60 -23.57 -17.87
N ASP A 295 -11.34 -24.23 -18.75
CA ASP A 295 -11.54 -23.74 -20.11
C ASP A 295 -12.36 -22.45 -20.15
N ASP A 296 -13.32 -22.33 -19.23
CA ASP A 296 -14.14 -21.13 -19.08
C ASP A 296 -13.33 -19.97 -18.50
N ASN A 297 -12.51 -20.23 -17.47
CA ASN A 297 -11.85 -19.16 -16.73
C ASN A 297 -10.55 -18.68 -17.35
N LEU A 298 -9.77 -19.53 -18.03
CA LEU A 298 -8.52 -19.09 -18.67
C LEU A 298 -8.77 -17.99 -19.72
N ARG A 299 -9.85 -18.11 -20.51
CA ARG A 299 -10.24 -17.07 -21.48
C ARG A 299 -10.62 -15.76 -20.79
N ARG A 300 -11.38 -15.85 -19.70
CA ARG A 300 -11.83 -14.68 -18.93
C ARG A 300 -10.67 -13.98 -18.24
N PHE A 301 -9.75 -14.73 -17.64
CA PHE A 301 -8.52 -14.19 -17.08
C PHE A 301 -7.75 -13.38 -18.13
N ARG A 302 -7.63 -13.91 -19.35
CA ARG A 302 -6.93 -13.24 -20.45
C ARG A 302 -7.62 -11.92 -20.83
N ALA A 303 -8.94 -11.94 -20.95
CA ALA A 303 -9.73 -10.73 -21.23
C ALA A 303 -9.50 -9.62 -20.20
N VAL A 304 -9.43 -9.98 -18.90
CA VAL A 304 -9.19 -9.00 -17.83
C VAL A 304 -7.85 -8.29 -17.98
N ILE A 305 -6.74 -9.02 -18.16
CA ILE A 305 -5.42 -8.37 -18.23
C ILE A 305 -5.22 -7.61 -19.55
N ASP A 306 -5.85 -8.06 -20.64
CA ASP A 306 -5.76 -7.37 -21.94
C ASP A 306 -6.46 -6.00 -21.95
N GLY A 307 -7.40 -5.79 -21.03
CA GLY A 307 -8.11 -4.53 -20.79
C GLY A 307 -7.40 -3.56 -19.85
N VAL A 308 -6.26 -3.93 -19.25
CA VAL A 308 -5.55 -3.06 -18.29
C VAL A 308 -4.83 -1.92 -19.01
N GLU A 309 -5.01 -0.71 -18.54
CA GLU A 309 -4.29 0.47 -19.04
C GLU A 309 -3.35 0.99 -17.95
N MET A 310 -2.09 1.27 -18.28
CA MET A 310 -1.20 1.89 -17.31
C MET A 310 -1.52 3.37 -17.18
N SER A 311 -1.65 3.87 -15.95
CA SER A 311 -1.70 5.31 -15.72
C SER A 311 -0.31 5.90 -16.03
N PRO A 312 -0.22 7.04 -16.75
CA PRO A 312 1.06 7.69 -17.07
C PRO A 312 1.95 7.87 -15.84
#